data_AF-A0A7S1JXJ2-F1
#
_entry.id   AF-A0A7S1JXJ2-F1
#
_cell.length_a   1.000
_cell.length_b   1.000
_cell.length_c   1.000
_cell.angle_alpha   90.00
_cell.angle_beta   90.00
_cell.angle_gamma   90.00
#
_symmetry.space_group_name_H-M   'P 1'
#
loop_
_entity.id
_entity.type
_entity.pdbx_description
1 polymer ?
#
loop_
_entity_poly.entity_id
_entity_poly.type
_entity_poly.pdbx_seq_one_letter_code
_entity_poly.pdbx_strand_id
1 'polypeptide(L)'
;HHGRGGDVPLFDVVHHGAIIHRGQQDVVTKEDDQQRNYRMRLTRNVYRLALTFLREGGHMLLVMTLRYQDLLMLSLFLPLFEDFQVFRTSFRVNSRFRILLKYHRPFAKDRKQWGPRKVFQFFQTMTADFDATWGSHPDRFNLEVAMDVFRQLRPKMKDLWQDQLDFLKWLQRKARKAKCDQDITDLALLLVGGAASGIDFSVHDDDSNEEGGEGGRAAASEEHADQRDSDEA
;
A
#
# COMPACT_ATOMS: atom_id res chain seq x y z
N HIS A 1 -20.14 -39.73 22.10
CA HIS A 1 -18.67 -39.71 22.17
C HIS A 1 -18.19 -38.30 22.51
N HIS A 2 -18.01 -38.00 23.80
CA HIS A 2 -17.33 -36.80 24.28
C HIS A 2 -15.84 -37.10 24.37
N GLY A 3 -15.08 -36.61 23.39
CA GLY A 3 -13.63 -36.73 23.37
C GLY A 3 -13.01 -35.34 23.26
N ARG A 4 -12.34 -34.91 24.34
CA ARG A 4 -11.24 -33.94 24.40
C ARG A 4 -11.00 -33.12 23.13
N GLY A 5 -11.81 -32.09 22.90
CA GLY A 5 -11.39 -30.94 22.10
C GLY A 5 -10.80 -29.94 23.07
N GLY A 6 -9.47 -29.90 23.22
CA GLY A 6 -8.86 -28.72 23.84
C GLY A 6 -9.33 -27.53 23.02
N ASP A 7 -9.91 -26.52 23.68
CA ASP A 7 -10.33 -25.28 23.01
C ASP A 7 -9.11 -24.76 22.26
N VAL A 8 -9.13 -24.91 20.94
CA VAL A 8 -8.09 -24.38 20.08
C VAL A 8 -8.19 -22.86 20.22
N PRO A 9 -7.15 -22.18 20.74
CA PRO A 9 -7.23 -20.75 20.96
C PRO A 9 -7.48 -20.05 19.63
N LEU A 10 -8.56 -19.29 19.57
CA LEU A 10 -8.92 -18.47 18.41
C LEU A 10 -8.29 -17.08 18.56
N PHE A 11 -7.86 -16.50 17.44
CA PHE A 11 -7.24 -15.18 17.38
C PHE A 11 -8.28 -14.07 17.28
N ASP A 12 -8.05 -12.97 18.01
CA ASP A 12 -8.78 -11.70 17.87
C ASP A 12 -8.44 -10.98 16.57
N VAL A 13 -7.18 -11.06 16.14
CA VAL A 13 -6.65 -10.31 14.99
C VAL A 13 -5.71 -11.21 14.19
N VAL A 14 -5.92 -11.25 12.87
CA VAL A 14 -5.01 -11.90 11.93
C VAL A 14 -4.45 -10.86 10.96
N HIS A 15 -3.13 -10.76 10.87
CA HIS A 15 -2.45 -9.87 9.94
C HIS A 15 -1.82 -10.67 8.79
N HIS A 16 -2.34 -10.46 7.58
CA HIS A 16 -1.75 -10.95 6.34
C HIS A 16 -0.85 -9.86 5.74
N GLY A 17 0.36 -9.75 6.28
CA GLY A 17 1.37 -8.79 5.86
C GLY A 17 2.74 -9.39 5.57
N ALA A 18 2.81 -10.70 5.28
CA ALA A 18 4.08 -11.34 4.92
C ALA A 18 4.63 -10.74 3.62
N ILE A 19 5.40 -9.67 3.75
CA ILE A 19 6.33 -9.23 2.72
C ILE A 19 7.49 -10.22 2.80
N ILE A 20 7.48 -11.25 1.96
CA ILE A 20 8.68 -12.04 1.74
C ILE A 20 9.63 -11.15 0.93
N HIS A 21 10.37 -10.29 1.63
CA HIS A 21 11.60 -9.75 1.09
C HIS A 21 12.53 -10.94 0.89
N ARG A 22 12.89 -11.26 -0.36
CA ARG A 22 14.13 -11.98 -0.62
C ARG A 22 15.08 -11.05 -1.33
N GLY A 23 16.31 -11.04 -0.82
CA GLY A 23 17.44 -10.35 -1.42
C GLY A 23 17.55 -10.70 -2.89
N GLN A 24 17.99 -9.70 -3.65
CA GLN A 24 18.31 -9.79 -5.07
C GLN A 24 19.07 -11.10 -5.33
N GLN A 25 18.40 -12.09 -5.93
CA GLN A 25 19.07 -13.16 -6.63
C GLN A 25 18.44 -13.20 -8.02
N ASP A 26 19.14 -12.53 -8.92
CA ASP A 26 18.96 -12.55 -10.36
C ASP A 26 19.25 -13.97 -10.89
N VAL A 27 18.23 -14.80 -11.06
CA VAL A 27 18.27 -15.90 -12.06
C VAL A 27 16.89 -16.04 -12.69
N VAL A 28 16.81 -15.56 -13.93
CA VAL A 28 15.59 -15.33 -14.72
C VAL A 28 15.08 -16.63 -15.36
N THR A 29 13.74 -16.79 -15.36
CA THR A 29 12.86 -17.59 -16.25
C THR A 29 12.19 -18.87 -15.74
N LYS A 30 12.82 -19.74 -14.92
CA LYS A 30 12.12 -20.96 -14.38
C LYS A 30 11.83 -20.90 -12.89
N GLU A 31 12.61 -20.13 -12.14
CA GLU A 31 12.34 -19.93 -10.72
C GLU A 31 11.16 -19.00 -10.49
N ASP A 32 10.87 -18.06 -11.39
CA ASP A 32 9.77 -17.09 -11.20
C ASP A 32 8.40 -17.74 -11.10
N ASP A 33 8.09 -18.71 -11.97
CA ASP A 33 6.83 -19.45 -11.91
C ASP A 33 6.74 -20.33 -10.66
N GLN A 34 7.84 -20.98 -10.27
CA GLN A 34 7.89 -21.78 -9.05
C GLN A 34 7.76 -20.91 -7.79
N GLN A 35 8.39 -19.74 -7.77
CA GLN A 35 8.32 -18.77 -6.68
C GLN A 35 6.94 -18.13 -6.60
N ARG A 36 6.33 -17.78 -7.75
CA ARG A 36 4.94 -17.33 -7.82
C ARG A 36 4.03 -18.40 -7.25
N ASN A 37 4.13 -19.64 -7.72
CA ASN A 37 3.34 -20.77 -7.23
C ASN A 37 3.53 -21.00 -5.72
N TYR A 38 4.76 -20.88 -5.21
CA TYR A 38 5.06 -20.99 -3.78
C TYR A 38 4.39 -19.87 -2.96
N ARG A 39 4.54 -18.60 -3.39
CA ARG A 39 3.87 -17.45 -2.74
C ARG A 39 2.36 -17.64 -2.73
N MET A 40 1.79 -18.10 -3.84
CA MET A 40 0.35 -18.35 -3.94
C MET A 40 -0.11 -19.46 -2.98
N ARG A 41 0.63 -20.56 -2.89
CA ARG A 41 0.37 -21.61 -1.90
C ARG A 41 0.40 -21.08 -0.47
N LEU A 42 1.38 -20.24 -0.16
CA LEU A 42 1.51 -19.63 1.16
C LEU A 42 0.32 -18.72 1.45
N THR A 43 0.02 -17.77 0.56
CA THR A 43 -1.11 -16.84 0.67
C THR A 43 -2.43 -17.59 0.89
N ARG A 44 -2.72 -18.60 0.07
CA ARG A 44 -3.90 -19.46 0.20
C ARG A 44 -3.95 -20.17 1.56
N ASN A 45 -2.83 -20.71 2.02
CA ASN A 45 -2.76 -21.35 3.32
C ASN A 45 -2.97 -20.34 4.46
N VAL A 46 -2.43 -19.12 4.37
CA VAL A 46 -2.66 -18.08 5.37
C VAL A 46 -4.13 -17.70 5.41
N TYR A 47 -4.81 -17.59 4.26
CA TYR A 47 -6.25 -17.34 4.22
C TYR A 47 -7.07 -18.48 4.85
N ARG A 48 -6.69 -19.73 4.60
CA ARG A 48 -7.33 -20.88 5.26
C ARG A 48 -7.13 -20.84 6.77
N LEU A 49 -5.90 -20.62 7.22
CA LEU A 49 -5.59 -20.50 8.65
C LEU A 49 -6.35 -19.33 9.27
N ALA A 50 -6.42 -18.18 8.60
CA ALA A 50 -7.21 -17.04 9.06
C ALA A 50 -8.67 -17.43 9.27
N LEU A 51 -9.31 -18.08 8.28
CA LEU A 51 -10.72 -18.49 8.42
C LEU A 51 -10.95 -19.60 9.46
N THR A 52 -9.94 -20.45 9.72
CA THR A 52 -10.03 -21.50 10.74
C THR A 52 -9.87 -20.97 12.15
N PHE A 53 -8.93 -20.06 12.36
CA PHE A 53 -8.52 -19.63 13.70
C PHE A 53 -9.01 -18.24 14.08
N LEU A 54 -9.65 -17.48 13.18
CA LEU A 54 -10.23 -16.18 13.51
C LEU A 54 -11.55 -16.37 14.27
N ARG A 55 -11.63 -15.82 15.48
CA ARG A 55 -12.84 -15.88 16.30
C ARG A 55 -13.98 -15.06 15.69
N GLU A 56 -15.21 -15.35 16.11
CA GLU A 56 -16.35 -14.47 15.86
C GLU A 56 -16.11 -13.07 16.47
N GLY A 57 -16.38 -12.03 15.70
CA GLY A 57 -16.05 -10.65 16.06
C GLY A 57 -14.58 -10.26 15.87
N GLY A 58 -13.71 -11.18 15.43
CA GLY A 58 -12.29 -10.91 15.16
C GLY A 58 -12.05 -10.00 13.94
N HIS A 59 -10.81 -9.58 13.74
CA HIS A 59 -10.39 -8.68 12.67
C HIS A 59 -9.32 -9.30 11.77
N MET A 60 -9.31 -8.90 10.50
CA MET A 60 -8.30 -9.33 9.55
C MET A 60 -7.69 -8.12 8.82
N LEU A 61 -6.38 -7.98 8.86
CA LEU A 61 -5.66 -6.92 8.14
C LEU A 61 -4.99 -7.51 6.90
N LEU A 62 -5.41 -7.08 5.72
CA LEU A 62 -4.87 -7.49 4.42
C LEU A 62 -4.00 -6.38 3.85
N VAL A 63 -2.80 -6.71 3.34
CA VAL A 63 -2.00 -5.77 2.53
C VAL A 63 -2.16 -6.13 1.05
N MET A 64 -2.72 -5.24 0.23
CA MET A 64 -3.12 -5.52 -1.15
C MET A 64 -2.73 -4.40 -2.12
N THR A 65 -2.54 -4.76 -3.39
CA THR A 65 -2.25 -3.82 -4.50
C THR A 65 -3.50 -3.42 -5.31
N LEU A 66 -4.65 -4.02 -5.00
CA LEU A 66 -5.92 -3.82 -5.70
C LEU A 66 -5.89 -4.15 -7.19
N ARG A 67 -5.11 -5.18 -7.54
CA ARG A 67 -5.20 -5.82 -8.87
C ARG A 67 -6.53 -6.55 -9.01
N TYR A 68 -6.90 -6.92 -10.22
CA TYR A 68 -8.12 -7.69 -10.50
C TYR A 68 -8.28 -8.90 -9.56
N GLN A 69 -7.22 -9.69 -9.40
CA GLN A 69 -7.18 -10.84 -8.50
C GLN A 69 -7.37 -10.46 -7.02
N ASP A 70 -6.86 -9.30 -6.58
CA ASP A 70 -7.06 -8.81 -5.22
C ASP A 70 -8.53 -8.43 -4.97
N LEU A 71 -9.20 -7.86 -5.98
CA LEU A 71 -10.63 -7.52 -5.91
C LEU A 71 -11.50 -8.78 -5.87
N LEU A 72 -11.17 -9.80 -6.66
CA LEU A 72 -11.83 -11.11 -6.58
C LEU A 72 -11.62 -11.79 -5.22
N MET A 73 -10.41 -11.69 -4.67
CA MET A 73 -10.13 -12.18 -3.32
C MET A 73 -10.95 -11.43 -2.26
N LEU A 74 -11.07 -10.11 -2.36
CA LEU A 74 -11.89 -9.30 -1.45
C LEU A 74 -13.39 -9.59 -1.59
N SER A 75 -13.88 -9.99 -2.76
CA SER A 75 -15.29 -10.38 -2.93
C SER A 75 -15.67 -11.60 -2.09
N LEU A 76 -14.69 -12.46 -1.77
CA LEU A 76 -14.86 -13.60 -0.86
C LEU A 76 -14.86 -13.17 0.59
N PHE A 77 -14.01 -12.21 0.96
CA PHE A 77 -13.83 -11.82 2.35
C PHE A 77 -14.84 -10.79 2.82
N LEU A 78 -15.15 -9.75 2.05
CA LEU A 78 -16.04 -8.66 2.48
C LEU A 78 -17.38 -9.16 3.05
N PRO A 79 -18.05 -10.17 2.48
CA PRO A 79 -19.28 -10.74 3.05
C PRO A 79 -19.14 -11.39 4.43
N LEU A 80 -17.92 -11.77 4.82
CA LEU A 80 -17.62 -12.45 6.08
C LEU A 80 -17.33 -11.47 7.23
N PHE A 81 -17.40 -10.17 6.99
CA PHE A 81 -17.11 -9.13 7.98
C PHE A 81 -18.23 -8.09 8.00
N GLU A 82 -18.38 -7.39 9.12
CA GLU A 82 -19.45 -6.38 9.26
C GLU A 82 -19.10 -5.06 8.58
N ASP A 83 -17.84 -4.67 8.65
CA ASP A 83 -17.31 -3.43 8.12
C ASP A 83 -15.86 -3.62 7.66
N PHE A 84 -15.34 -2.64 6.92
CA PHE A 84 -13.93 -2.57 6.57
C PHE A 84 -13.42 -1.13 6.61
N GLN A 85 -12.12 -0.97 6.81
CA GLN A 85 -11.43 0.31 6.66
C GLN A 85 -10.22 0.15 5.75
N VAL A 86 -9.90 1.20 5.01
CA VAL A 86 -8.74 1.23 4.13
C VAL A 86 -7.75 2.23 4.69
N PHE A 87 -6.51 1.80 4.84
CA PHE A 87 -5.40 2.63 5.25
C PHE A 87 -4.34 2.60 4.18
N ARG A 88 -3.57 3.67 4.12
CA ARG A 88 -2.35 3.69 3.34
C ARG A 88 -1.27 2.85 4.03
N THR A 89 -0.35 2.30 3.25
CA THR A 89 0.93 1.85 3.80
C THR A 89 1.83 3.05 4.08
N SER A 90 2.91 2.88 4.86
CA SER A 90 3.86 4.00 5.09
C SER A 90 4.52 4.50 3.78
N PHE A 91 4.48 3.69 2.72
CA PHE A 91 5.02 4.01 1.40
C PHE A 91 4.00 4.75 0.54
N ARG A 92 3.99 6.10 0.59
CA ARG A 92 3.07 6.93 -0.21
C ARG A 92 3.20 6.71 -1.72
N VAL A 93 4.36 6.30 -2.22
CA VAL A 93 4.59 6.00 -3.65
C VAL A 93 3.95 4.67 -4.07
N ASN A 94 3.87 3.72 -3.14
CA ASN A 94 3.44 2.37 -3.46
C ASN A 94 1.91 2.31 -3.44
N SER A 95 1.30 1.80 -4.50
CA SER A 95 -0.14 1.54 -4.61
C SER A 95 -0.62 0.37 -3.73
N ARG A 96 0.10 0.08 -2.63
CA ARG A 96 -0.29 -0.91 -1.63
C ARG A 96 -1.11 -0.24 -0.54
N PHE A 97 -2.26 -0.86 -0.25
CA PHE A 97 -3.20 -0.44 0.77
C PHE A 97 -3.30 -1.53 1.84
N ARG A 98 -3.55 -1.11 3.08
CA ARG A 98 -3.95 -2.00 4.16
C ARG A 98 -5.47 -1.96 4.28
N ILE A 99 -6.12 -3.11 4.16
CA ILE A 99 -7.57 -3.23 4.29
C ILE A 99 -7.83 -4.00 5.58
N LEU A 100 -8.37 -3.30 6.58
CA LEU A 100 -8.80 -3.89 7.84
C LEU A 100 -10.26 -4.31 7.69
N LEU A 101 -10.49 -5.62 7.63
CA LEU A 101 -11.80 -6.23 7.72
C LEU A 101 -12.17 -6.41 9.20
N LYS A 102 -13.36 -5.98 9.59
CA LYS A 102 -13.76 -5.86 11.00
C LYS A 102 -14.94 -6.76 11.34
N TYR A 103 -14.86 -7.37 12.52
CA TYR A 103 -15.94 -8.15 13.11
C TYR A 103 -16.32 -9.36 12.24
N HIS A 104 -15.50 -10.40 12.28
CA HIS A 104 -15.72 -11.63 11.52
C HIS A 104 -17.06 -12.28 11.89
N ARG A 105 -17.83 -12.64 10.87
CA ARG A 105 -19.10 -13.34 11.01
C ARG A 105 -18.94 -14.80 10.61
N PRO A 106 -19.31 -15.76 11.47
CA PRO A 106 -19.29 -17.18 11.12
C PRO A 106 -20.35 -17.57 10.08
N PHE A 107 -21.23 -16.64 9.69
CA PHE A 107 -22.31 -16.85 8.73
C PHE A 107 -22.34 -15.73 7.68
N ALA A 108 -22.71 -16.07 6.44
CA ALA A 108 -22.90 -15.08 5.38
C ALA A 108 -24.11 -14.18 5.68
N LYS A 109 -24.03 -12.90 5.30
CA LYS A 109 -25.13 -11.94 5.45
C LYS A 109 -26.32 -12.26 4.54
N ASP A 110 -26.05 -12.80 3.35
CA ASP A 110 -27.07 -13.20 2.36
C ASP A 110 -26.85 -14.66 1.93
N ARG A 111 -27.94 -15.40 1.69
CA ARG A 111 -27.95 -16.75 1.11
C ARG A 111 -27.24 -16.81 -0.24
N LYS A 112 -27.23 -15.71 -1.01
CA LYS A 112 -26.54 -15.62 -2.30
C LYS A 112 -25.01 -15.52 -2.16
N GLN A 113 -24.50 -15.12 -1.00
CA GLN A 113 -23.07 -14.96 -0.74
C GLN A 113 -22.42 -16.29 -0.31
N TRP A 114 -21.12 -16.40 -0.50
CA TRP A 114 -20.36 -17.53 0.03
C TRP A 114 -20.12 -17.31 1.53
N GLY A 115 -20.61 -18.24 2.36
CA GLY A 115 -20.26 -18.27 3.78
C GLY A 115 -18.87 -18.83 4.03
N PRO A 116 -18.35 -18.73 5.27
CA PRO A 116 -16.97 -19.10 5.60
C PRO A 116 -16.59 -20.52 5.16
N ARG A 117 -17.51 -21.49 5.29
CA ARG A 117 -17.28 -22.88 4.84
C ARG A 117 -17.03 -23.00 3.34
N LYS A 118 -17.81 -22.28 2.51
CA LYS A 118 -17.64 -22.30 1.05
C LYS A 118 -16.33 -21.61 0.64
N VAL A 119 -16.02 -20.49 1.29
CA VAL A 119 -14.76 -19.77 1.08
C VAL A 119 -13.55 -20.64 1.50
N PHE A 120 -13.63 -21.32 2.65
CA PHE A 120 -12.61 -22.26 3.09
C PHE A 120 -12.42 -23.41 2.09
N GLN A 121 -13.51 -24.02 1.64
CA GLN A 121 -13.47 -25.11 0.66
C GLN A 121 -12.88 -24.64 -0.66
N PHE A 122 -13.24 -23.44 -1.13
CA PHE A 122 -12.65 -22.84 -2.31
C PHE A 122 -11.13 -22.69 -2.18
N PHE A 123 -10.63 -22.16 -1.06
CA PHE A 123 -9.18 -22.10 -0.83
C PHE A 123 -8.54 -23.48 -0.64
N GLN A 124 -9.29 -24.51 -0.25
CA GLN A 124 -8.77 -25.87 -0.18
C GLN A 124 -8.59 -26.47 -1.58
N THR A 125 -9.50 -26.17 -2.52
CA THR A 125 -9.50 -26.72 -3.88
C THR A 125 -8.76 -25.86 -4.91
N MET A 126 -8.48 -24.59 -4.57
CA MET A 126 -7.73 -23.67 -5.44
C MET A 126 -6.38 -24.24 -5.82
N THR A 127 -6.10 -24.33 -7.12
CA THR A 127 -4.86 -24.91 -7.65
C THR A 127 -3.74 -23.85 -7.65
N ALA A 128 -2.54 -24.23 -8.10
CA ALA A 128 -1.47 -23.25 -8.37
C ALA A 128 -1.82 -22.35 -9.56
N ASP A 129 -2.66 -22.83 -10.49
CA ASP A 129 -3.18 -22.06 -11.61
C ASP A 129 -4.42 -21.25 -11.19
N PHE A 130 -4.14 -19.99 -10.86
CA PHE A 130 -5.11 -19.06 -10.32
C PHE A 130 -6.17 -18.68 -11.36
N ASP A 131 -5.74 -18.48 -12.61
CA ASP A 131 -6.64 -18.04 -13.68
C ASP A 131 -7.60 -19.19 -14.06
N ALA A 132 -7.11 -20.43 -14.06
CA ALA A 132 -7.98 -21.61 -14.15
C ALA A 132 -8.94 -21.74 -12.96
N THR A 133 -8.48 -21.44 -11.73
CA THR A 133 -9.32 -21.52 -10.52
C THR A 133 -10.43 -20.46 -10.51
N TRP A 134 -10.15 -19.23 -10.96
CA TRP A 134 -11.19 -18.21 -11.08
C TRP A 134 -12.14 -18.52 -12.24
N GLY A 135 -11.57 -18.95 -13.38
CA GLY A 135 -12.32 -19.30 -14.57
C GLY A 135 -13.29 -20.47 -14.38
N SER A 136 -13.08 -21.33 -13.38
CA SER A 136 -14.01 -22.44 -13.07
C SER A 136 -15.32 -22.00 -12.42
N HIS A 137 -15.43 -20.74 -11.98
CA HIS A 137 -16.67 -20.16 -11.44
C HIS A 137 -16.95 -18.78 -12.05
N PRO A 138 -17.24 -18.70 -13.37
CA PRO A 138 -17.35 -17.43 -14.09
C PRO A 138 -18.49 -16.54 -13.59
N ASP A 139 -19.56 -17.13 -13.04
CA ASP A 139 -20.69 -16.39 -12.44
C ASP A 139 -20.30 -15.68 -11.13
N ARG A 140 -19.18 -16.07 -10.53
CA ARG A 140 -18.72 -15.59 -9.21
C ARG A 140 -17.43 -14.79 -9.29
N PHE A 141 -16.59 -15.08 -10.29
CA PHE A 141 -15.29 -14.46 -10.46
C PHE A 141 -15.18 -13.88 -11.86
N ASN A 142 -15.67 -12.66 -12.00
CA ASN A 142 -15.65 -11.91 -13.24
C ASN A 142 -15.37 -10.43 -12.97
N LEU A 143 -15.25 -9.67 -14.06
CA LEU A 143 -14.99 -8.24 -14.01
C LEU A 143 -16.07 -7.48 -13.24
N GLU A 144 -17.35 -7.84 -13.40
CA GLU A 144 -18.45 -7.16 -12.73
C GLU A 144 -18.34 -7.27 -11.20
N VAL A 145 -18.06 -8.47 -10.70
CA VAL A 145 -17.82 -8.70 -9.26
C VAL A 145 -16.62 -7.91 -8.76
N ALA A 146 -15.52 -7.88 -9.52
CA ALA A 146 -14.35 -7.07 -9.16
C ALA A 146 -14.69 -5.57 -9.13
N MET A 147 -15.50 -5.10 -10.08
CA MET A 147 -15.95 -3.72 -10.15
C MET A 147 -16.91 -3.37 -9.00
N ASP A 148 -17.75 -4.28 -8.55
CA ASP A 148 -18.61 -4.07 -7.37
C ASP A 148 -17.81 -3.89 -6.10
N VAL A 149 -16.77 -4.71 -5.91
CA VAL A 149 -15.82 -4.53 -4.81
C VAL A 149 -15.13 -3.18 -4.94
N PHE A 150 -14.63 -2.85 -6.12
CA PHE A 150 -13.97 -1.56 -6.35
C PHE A 150 -14.88 -0.37 -6.07
N ARG A 151 -16.16 -0.41 -6.47
CA ARG A 151 -17.16 0.63 -6.18
C ARG A 151 -17.35 0.84 -4.68
N GLN A 152 -17.30 -0.22 -3.88
CA GLN A 152 -17.38 -0.13 -2.41
C GLN A 152 -16.10 0.46 -1.80
N LEU A 153 -14.93 0.11 -2.34
CA LEU A 153 -13.63 0.63 -1.85
C LEU A 153 -13.40 2.09 -2.25
N ARG A 154 -13.82 2.48 -3.46
CA ARG A 154 -13.50 3.76 -4.12
C ARG A 154 -13.72 4.98 -3.23
N PRO A 155 -14.86 5.14 -2.50
CA PRO A 155 -15.05 6.28 -1.62
C PRO A 155 -14.00 6.38 -0.52
N LYS A 156 -13.60 5.25 0.08
CA LYS A 156 -12.58 5.19 1.14
C LYS A 156 -11.16 5.38 0.61
N MET A 157 -10.97 5.19 -0.69
CA MET A 157 -9.69 5.32 -1.38
C MET A 157 -9.44 6.68 -2.00
N LYS A 158 -10.50 7.45 -2.30
CA LYS A 158 -10.40 8.73 -3.02
C LYS A 158 -9.41 9.68 -2.33
N ASP A 159 -9.56 9.85 -1.02
CA ASP A 159 -8.70 10.74 -0.22
C ASP A 159 -7.27 10.20 -0.16
N LEU A 160 -7.13 8.86 -0.09
CA LEU A 160 -5.82 8.22 -0.14
C LEU A 160 -5.14 8.41 -1.50
N TRP A 161 -5.85 8.38 -2.62
CA TRP A 161 -5.23 8.64 -3.92
C TRP A 161 -4.88 10.11 -4.11
N GLN A 162 -5.73 11.01 -3.62
CA GLN A 162 -5.44 12.45 -3.66
C GLN A 162 -4.14 12.76 -2.91
N ASP A 163 -3.99 12.23 -1.68
CA ASP A 163 -2.74 12.31 -0.91
C ASP A 163 -1.54 11.65 -1.63
N GLN A 164 -1.75 10.72 -2.56
CA GLN A 164 -0.67 10.17 -3.41
C GLN A 164 -0.22 11.19 -4.43
N LEU A 165 -1.18 11.76 -5.15
CA LEU A 165 -0.94 12.70 -6.22
C LEU A 165 -0.26 13.95 -5.66
N ASP A 166 -0.70 14.44 -4.50
CA ASP A 166 -0.13 15.62 -3.86
C ASP A 166 1.30 15.37 -3.39
N PHE A 167 1.58 14.18 -2.83
CA PHE A 167 2.94 13.76 -2.52
C PHE A 167 3.84 13.68 -3.76
N LEU A 168 3.36 13.08 -4.85
CA LEU A 168 4.14 12.95 -6.09
C LEU A 168 4.40 14.31 -6.73
N LYS A 169 3.42 15.22 -6.72
CA LYS A 169 3.61 16.61 -7.17
C LYS A 169 4.61 17.34 -6.30
N TRP A 170 4.56 17.16 -4.98
CA TRP A 170 5.53 17.74 -4.04
C TRP A 170 6.95 17.23 -4.33
N LEU A 171 7.13 15.91 -4.50
CA LEU A 171 8.41 15.32 -4.89
C LEU A 171 8.92 15.92 -6.21
N GLN A 172 8.05 16.05 -7.22
CA GLN A 172 8.42 16.64 -8.50
C GLN A 172 8.83 18.12 -8.36
N ARG A 173 8.14 18.91 -7.52
CA ARG A 173 8.52 20.29 -7.23
C ARG A 173 9.89 20.36 -6.56
N LYS A 174 10.15 19.51 -5.56
CA LYS A 174 11.46 19.44 -4.89
C LYS A 174 12.57 19.03 -5.85
N ALA A 175 12.32 18.04 -6.71
CA ALA A 175 13.29 17.60 -7.72
C ALA A 175 13.67 18.72 -8.71
N ARG A 176 12.70 19.57 -9.12
CA ARG A 176 12.98 20.72 -9.99
C ARG A 176 13.77 21.84 -9.30
N LYS A 177 13.65 21.96 -7.98
CA LYS A 177 14.35 22.97 -7.17
C LYS A 177 15.69 22.46 -6.61
N ALA A 178 16.03 21.19 -6.80
CA ALA A 178 17.27 20.59 -6.32
C ALA A 178 18.48 21.31 -6.93
N LYS A 179 19.42 21.71 -6.08
CA LYS A 179 20.62 22.46 -6.50
C LYS A 179 21.87 21.58 -6.52
N CYS A 180 21.82 20.41 -5.88
CA CYS A 180 22.94 19.48 -5.80
C CYS A 180 22.49 18.01 -5.81
N ASP A 181 23.46 17.12 -6.00
CA ASP A 181 23.22 15.66 -6.04
C ASP A 181 22.68 15.10 -4.72
N GLN A 182 22.97 15.76 -3.59
CA GLN A 182 22.46 15.35 -2.29
C GLN A 182 20.94 15.54 -2.22
N ASP A 183 20.41 16.66 -2.71
CA ASP A 183 18.96 16.91 -2.77
C ASP A 183 18.24 15.83 -3.58
N ILE A 184 18.82 15.41 -4.70
CA ILE A 184 18.28 14.34 -5.56
C ILE A 184 18.35 12.99 -4.85
N THR A 185 19.45 12.73 -4.13
CA THR A 185 19.64 11.50 -3.34
C THR A 185 18.61 11.39 -2.23
N ASP A 186 18.35 12.47 -1.49
CA ASP A 186 17.35 12.51 -0.41
C ASP A 186 15.94 12.25 -0.95
N LEU A 187 15.60 12.82 -2.11
CA LEU A 187 14.34 12.54 -2.80
C LEU A 187 14.24 11.09 -3.27
N ALA A 188 15.33 10.51 -3.79
CA ALA A 188 15.39 9.10 -4.16
C ALA A 188 15.21 8.18 -2.94
N LEU A 189 15.78 8.54 -1.79
CA LEU A 189 15.60 7.79 -0.53
C LEU A 189 14.14 7.82 -0.07
N LEU A 190 13.40 8.91 -0.28
CA LEU A 190 11.96 8.95 0.00
C LEU A 190 11.16 8.01 -0.91
N LEU A 191 11.58 7.83 -2.16
CA LEU A 191 10.96 6.87 -3.10
C LEU A 191 11.23 5.41 -2.69
N VAL A 192 12.43 5.12 -2.21
CA VAL A 192 12.87 3.75 -1.87
C VAL A 192 12.46 3.34 -0.45
N GLY A 193 12.64 4.22 0.53
CA GLY A 193 12.60 3.90 1.95
C GLY A 193 11.23 4.08 2.62
N GLY A 194 10.28 4.77 1.99
CA GLY A 194 8.92 4.92 2.54
C GLY A 194 8.82 5.74 3.82
N ALA A 195 9.85 6.51 4.17
CA ALA A 195 9.87 7.42 5.32
C ALA A 195 9.05 8.71 5.07
N ALA A 196 7.94 8.61 4.34
CA ALA A 196 7.09 9.75 3.98
C ALA A 196 5.88 9.92 4.92
N SER A 197 5.75 9.10 5.97
CA SER A 197 4.56 9.14 6.85
C SER A 197 4.43 10.46 7.63
N GLY A 198 5.53 11.17 7.88
CA GLY A 198 5.55 12.43 8.64
C GLY A 198 5.52 13.73 7.81
N ILE A 199 5.42 13.65 6.48
CA ILE A 199 5.43 14.84 5.63
C ILE A 199 4.03 15.47 5.61
N ASP A 200 3.93 16.69 6.13
CA ASP A 200 2.72 17.52 6.06
C ASP A 200 2.78 18.42 4.82
N PHE A 201 1.75 18.35 3.97
CA PHE A 201 1.66 19.16 2.75
C PHE A 201 0.92 20.48 2.96
N SER A 202 0.26 20.68 4.11
CA SER A 202 -0.51 21.89 4.41
C SER A 202 0.35 23.14 4.65
N VAL A 203 1.67 22.96 4.80
CA VAL A 203 2.61 24.03 5.19
C VAL A 203 3.32 24.69 4.00
N HIS A 204 3.02 24.32 2.74
CA HIS A 204 3.90 24.64 1.60
C HIS A 204 3.26 25.30 0.36
N ASP A 205 2.24 26.13 0.55
CA ASP A 205 1.73 27.03 -0.51
C ASP A 205 2.34 28.45 -0.48
N ASP A 206 3.21 28.78 0.48
CA ASP A 206 3.78 30.14 0.64
C ASP A 206 4.91 30.50 -0.36
N ASP A 207 5.36 29.59 -1.22
CA ASP A 207 6.40 29.90 -2.22
C ASP A 207 5.86 30.59 -3.49
N SER A 208 4.61 31.05 -3.48
CA SER A 208 3.95 31.66 -4.65
C SER A 208 3.98 33.20 -4.69
N ASN A 209 4.75 33.87 -3.82
CA ASN A 209 4.72 35.34 -3.71
C ASN A 209 6.06 36.09 -3.81
N GLU A 210 7.15 35.49 -4.31
CA GLU A 210 8.41 36.21 -4.59
C GLU A 210 8.69 36.31 -6.10
N GLU A 211 7.75 36.87 -6.87
CA GLU A 211 8.05 37.50 -8.17
C GLU A 211 7.23 38.80 -8.31
N GLY A 212 7.80 39.93 -7.89
CA GLY A 212 7.27 41.26 -8.22
C GLY A 212 7.60 42.38 -7.23
N GLY A 213 8.73 43.07 -7.42
CA GLY A 213 9.03 44.30 -6.70
C GLY A 213 10.42 44.87 -6.98
N GLU A 214 10.54 45.64 -8.06
CA GLU A 214 11.71 46.45 -8.42
C GLU A 214 12.05 47.53 -7.36
N GLY A 215 13.34 47.93 -7.32
CA GLY A 215 13.69 49.35 -7.21
C GLY A 215 14.16 49.86 -5.86
N GLY A 216 15.48 49.97 -5.68
CA GLY A 216 16.07 50.65 -4.51
C GLY A 216 17.56 50.95 -4.66
N ARG A 217 17.92 51.78 -5.64
CA ARG A 217 19.24 52.46 -5.68
C ARG A 217 19.36 53.39 -4.47
N ALA A 218 20.46 53.28 -3.72
CA ALA A 218 21.05 54.40 -3.00
C ALA A 218 22.58 54.27 -3.05
N ALA A 219 23.21 55.25 -3.68
CA ALA A 219 24.64 55.46 -3.71
C ALA A 219 25.03 56.48 -2.64
N ALA A 220 26.17 56.27 -2.00
CA ALA A 220 27.07 57.23 -1.34
C ALA A 220 28.18 56.40 -0.67
N SER A 221 29.47 56.70 -0.69
CA SER A 221 30.29 57.80 -1.21
C SER A 221 31.76 57.43 -0.95
N GLU A 222 32.67 57.93 -1.78
CA GLU A 222 34.14 57.81 -1.68
C GLU A 222 34.71 58.44 -0.39
N GLU A 223 35.83 57.91 0.15
CA GLU A 223 37.07 58.68 0.37
C GLU A 223 38.26 57.82 0.90
N HIS A 224 39.35 57.86 0.12
CA HIS A 224 40.79 57.87 0.40
C HIS A 224 41.47 57.24 1.65
N ALA A 225 42.52 56.42 1.37
CA ALA A 225 43.95 56.62 1.72
C ALA A 225 44.74 55.39 1.22
N ASP A 226 45.49 55.41 0.11
CA ASP A 226 46.84 55.94 -0.13
C ASP A 226 47.89 55.54 0.93
N GLN A 227 48.73 54.54 0.62
CA GLN A 227 50.13 54.48 1.07
C GLN A 227 50.99 53.57 0.19
N ARG A 228 52.21 54.05 -0.05
CA ARG A 228 53.14 53.75 -1.14
C ARG A 228 54.08 52.57 -0.88
N ASP A 229 54.60 52.05 -1.99
CA ASP A 229 55.94 51.51 -2.27
C ASP A 229 56.96 51.37 -1.12
N SER A 230 57.60 50.20 -1.10
CA SER A 230 59.06 50.14 -1.17
C SER A 230 59.54 48.76 -1.64
N ASP A 231 60.35 48.78 -2.71
CA ASP A 231 61.28 47.76 -3.14
C ASP A 231 62.33 47.38 -2.06
N GLU A 232 63.11 46.33 -2.39
CA GLU A 232 64.38 45.84 -1.82
C GLU A 232 64.32 44.72 -0.77
N ALA A 233 64.51 43.48 -1.23
CA ALA A 233 65.78 42.73 -1.11
C ALA A 233 65.71 41.36 -1.83
#